data_AF-A0A2N7PKH8-F1
#
_entry.id   AF-A0A2N7PKH8-F1
#
_cell.length_a   1.000
_cell.length_b   1.000
_cell.length_c   1.000
_cell.angle_alpha   90.00
_cell.angle_beta   90.00
_cell.angle_gamma   90.00
#
_symmetry.space_group_name_H-M   'P 1'
#
loop_
_entity.id
_entity.type
_entity.pdbx_description
1 polymer ?
#
loop_
_entity_poly.entity_id
_entity_poly.type
_entity_poly.pdbx_seq_one_letter_code
_entity_poly.pdbx_strand_id
1 'polypeptide(L)'
;MQERDSLLTIKDWIESFWQFQEEDIKFFLEDLKEKLQNPKEFLRELKTRMQTRKAYYKLFKHLSWRDISSEELPWVFQKLDEILTRENIITGTIEKVLDIFSEAFLEEDLRELKETGALIKEDKIIYH
;
A
#
# COMPACT_ATOMS: atom_id res chain seq x y z
N MET A 1 30.87 21.66 -7.20
CA MET A 1 29.81 21.32 -6.22
C MET A 1 29.15 20.07 -6.77
N GLN A 2 29.48 18.90 -6.25
CA GLN A 2 28.83 17.66 -6.71
C GLN A 2 27.41 17.67 -6.15
N GLU A 3 26.43 17.79 -7.05
CA GLU A 3 25.04 17.45 -6.75
C GLU A 3 25.06 16.01 -6.25
N ARG A 4 24.84 15.84 -4.94
CA ARG A 4 24.49 14.54 -4.39
C ARG A 4 23.09 14.27 -4.91
N ASP A 5 22.98 13.61 -6.05
CA ASP A 5 21.76 12.91 -6.42
C ASP A 5 21.32 12.14 -5.17
N SER A 6 20.25 12.60 -4.54
CA SER A 6 19.76 12.04 -3.29
C SER A 6 19.24 10.64 -3.57
N LEU A 7 20.12 9.65 -3.52
CA LEU A 7 19.79 8.24 -3.59
C LEU A 7 18.77 7.95 -2.48
N LEU A 8 17.54 7.60 -2.87
CA LEU A 8 16.50 7.12 -1.96
C LEU A 8 17.07 5.99 -1.10
N THR A 9 17.11 6.18 0.22
CA THR A 9 17.63 5.17 1.16
C THR A 9 16.52 4.25 1.67
N ILE A 10 16.89 3.15 2.33
CA ILE A 10 15.94 2.28 3.03
C ILE A 10 15.18 3.04 4.12
N LYS A 11 15.84 3.99 4.80
CA LYS A 11 15.19 4.80 5.84
C LYS A 11 14.14 5.74 5.24
N ASP A 12 14.49 6.43 4.16
CA ASP A 12 13.55 7.31 3.45
C ASP A 12 12.34 6.52 2.92
N TRP A 13 12.58 5.31 2.41
CA TRP A 13 11.51 4.42 1.98
C TRP A 13 10.62 3.96 3.14
N ILE A 14 11.21 3.56 4.27
CA ILE A 14 10.47 3.16 5.48
C ILE A 14 9.56 4.29 5.93
N GLU A 15 10.10 5.51 6.07
CA GLU A 15 9.33 6.67 6.53
C GLU A 15 8.22 7.04 5.55
N SER A 16 8.53 7.08 4.25
CA SER A 16 7.55 7.41 3.21
C SER A 16 6.42 6.37 3.12
N PHE A 17 6.78 5.08 3.16
CA PHE A 17 5.78 4.02 3.07
C PHE A 17 4.95 3.91 4.35
N TRP A 18 5.56 4.14 5.51
CA TRP A 18 4.85 4.24 6.79
C TRP A 18 3.79 5.34 6.76
N GLN A 19 4.16 6.53 6.29
CA GLN A 19 3.23 7.65 6.17
C GLN A 19 2.09 7.34 5.20
N PHE A 20 2.38 6.67 4.08
CA PHE A 20 1.36 6.20 3.16
C PHE A 20 0.40 5.19 3.81
N GLN A 21 0.91 4.26 4.63
CA GLN A 21 0.06 3.33 5.39
C GLN A 21 -0.83 4.04 6.43
N GLU A 22 -0.33 5.09 7.09
CA GLU A 22 -1.14 5.92 8.01
C GLU A 22 -2.31 6.57 7.27
N GLU A 23 -2.08 7.07 6.05
CA GLU A 23 -3.13 7.64 5.20
C GLU A 23 -4.14 6.60 4.73
N ASP A 24 -3.70 5.37 4.43
CA ASP A 24 -4.61 4.25 4.14
C ASP A 24 -5.47 3.89 5.36
N ILE A 25 -4.87 3.83 6.56
CA ILE A 25 -5.61 3.55 7.80
C ILE A 25 -6.68 4.63 8.03
N LYS A 26 -6.33 5.92 7.87
CA LYS A 26 -7.30 7.02 7.98
C LYS A 26 -8.42 6.91 6.95
N PHE A 27 -8.07 6.61 5.70
CA PHE A 27 -9.04 6.41 4.62
C PHE A 27 -10.08 5.33 4.98
N PHE A 28 -9.67 4.23 5.61
CA PHE A 28 -10.62 3.18 6.02
C PHE A 28 -11.36 3.47 7.34
N LEU A 29 -10.78 4.23 8.26
CA LEU A 29 -11.39 4.48 9.58
C LEU A 29 -12.32 5.70 9.60
N GLU A 30 -11.91 6.79 8.95
CA GLU A 30 -12.57 8.09 9.07
C GLU A 30 -13.50 8.35 7.87
N ASP A 31 -13.05 7.99 6.67
CA ASP A 31 -13.72 8.39 5.43
C ASP A 31 -14.62 7.31 4.81
N LEU A 32 -14.54 6.06 5.29
CA LEU A 32 -15.16 4.92 4.61
C LEU A 32 -16.67 5.11 4.42
N LYS A 33 -17.39 5.54 5.46
CA LYS A 33 -18.86 5.72 5.37
C LYS A 33 -19.27 6.80 4.37
N GLU A 34 -18.51 7.88 4.29
CA GLU A 34 -18.76 8.97 3.35
C GLU A 34 -18.43 8.54 1.92
N LYS A 35 -17.27 7.89 1.73
CA LYS A 35 -16.82 7.43 0.42
C LYS A 35 -17.69 6.30 -0.15
N LEU A 36 -18.30 5.47 0.70
CA LEU A 36 -19.30 4.46 0.30
C LEU A 36 -20.55 5.08 -0.36
N GLN A 37 -20.83 6.37 -0.16
CA GLN A 37 -21.93 7.06 -0.86
C GLN A 37 -21.64 7.25 -2.35
N ASN A 38 -20.36 7.21 -2.76
CA ASN A 38 -19.93 7.22 -4.15
C ASN A 38 -19.02 6.01 -4.46
N PRO A 39 -19.60 4.83 -4.68
CA PRO A 39 -18.88 3.56 -4.87
C PRO A 39 -17.80 3.61 -5.97
N LYS A 40 -18.09 4.28 -7.11
CA LYS A 40 -17.15 4.39 -8.23
C LYS A 40 -15.92 5.20 -7.87
N GLU A 41 -16.12 6.33 -7.22
CA GLU A 41 -15.02 7.18 -6.76
C GLU A 41 -14.16 6.48 -5.71
N PHE A 42 -14.80 5.77 -4.76
CA PHE A 42 -14.11 4.96 -3.78
C PHE A 42 -13.22 3.89 -4.44
N LEU A 43 -13.76 3.13 -5.40
CA LEU A 43 -12.97 2.10 -6.10
C LEU A 43 -11.82 2.70 -6.92
N ARG A 44 -12.03 3.87 -7.54
CA ARG A 44 -10.96 4.58 -8.26
C ARG A 44 -9.84 5.04 -7.32
N GLU A 45 -10.19 5.53 -6.14
CA GLU A 45 -9.21 5.92 -5.11
C GLU A 45 -8.45 4.69 -4.60
N LEU A 46 -9.18 3.61 -4.31
CA LEU A 46 -8.60 2.33 -3.90
C LEU A 46 -7.62 1.76 -4.94
N LYS A 47 -7.99 1.81 -6.23
CA LYS A 47 -7.11 1.43 -7.35
C LYS A 47 -5.82 2.26 -7.36
N THR A 48 -5.92 3.57 -7.19
CA THR A 48 -4.76 4.46 -7.14
C THR A 48 -3.84 4.10 -5.97
N ARG A 49 -4.41 3.87 -4.78
CA ARG A 49 -3.65 3.45 -3.60
C ARG A 49 -2.94 2.12 -3.81
N MET A 50 -3.58 1.13 -4.45
CA MET A 50 -2.94 -0.14 -4.81
C MET A 50 -1.79 0.03 -5.80
N GLN A 51 -1.92 0.92 -6.79
CA GLN A 51 -0.84 1.22 -7.74
C GLN A 51 0.36 1.86 -7.04
N THR A 52 0.12 2.81 -6.12
CA THR A 52 1.16 3.44 -5.31
C THR A 52 1.88 2.44 -4.41
N ARG A 53 1.13 1.56 -3.72
CA ARG A 53 1.68 0.44 -2.94
C ARG A 53 2.61 -0.46 -3.77
N LYS A 54 2.17 -0.85 -4.97
CA LYS A 54 3.00 -1.65 -5.90
C LYS A 54 4.28 -0.91 -6.30
N ALA A 55 4.24 0.42 -6.42
CA ALA A 55 5.44 1.22 -6.67
C ALA A 55 6.40 1.18 -5.48
N TYR A 56 5.90 1.29 -4.24
CA TYR A 56 6.73 1.12 -3.04
C TYR A 56 7.43 -0.24 -3.00
N TYR A 57 6.73 -1.34 -3.28
CA TYR A 57 7.36 -2.67 -3.32
C TYR A 57 8.44 -2.79 -4.39
N LYS A 58 8.22 -2.19 -5.57
CA LYS A 58 9.23 -2.17 -6.64
C LYS A 58 10.46 -1.36 -6.23
N LEU A 59 10.26 -0.19 -5.62
CA LEU A 59 11.36 0.64 -5.14
C LEU A 59 12.19 -0.12 -4.10
N PHE A 60 11.55 -0.77 -3.14
CA PHE A 60 12.23 -1.53 -2.08
C PHE A 60 13.23 -2.56 -2.63
N LYS A 61 12.87 -3.28 -3.70
CA LYS A 61 13.73 -4.29 -4.35
C LYS A 61 15.03 -3.72 -4.91
N HIS A 62 15.10 -2.41 -5.12
CA HIS A 62 16.27 -1.73 -5.69
C HIS A 62 17.07 -0.93 -4.66
N LEU A 63 16.66 -0.93 -3.39
CA LEU A 63 17.37 -0.18 -2.34
C LEU A 63 18.64 -0.89 -1.88
N SER A 64 19.69 -0.09 -1.66
CA SER A 64 20.97 -0.56 -1.13
C SER A 64 20.89 -0.76 0.38
N TRP A 65 21.28 -1.95 0.83
CA TRP A 65 21.46 -2.28 2.25
C TRP A 65 22.86 -1.90 2.78
N ARG A 66 23.79 -1.54 1.89
CA ARG A 66 25.19 -1.28 2.25
C ARG A 66 25.37 0.00 3.05
N ASP A 67 24.40 0.89 2.97
CA ASP A 67 24.44 2.22 3.59
C ASP A 67 23.80 2.24 4.99
N ILE A 68 23.35 1.08 5.49
CA ILE A 68 22.80 0.94 6.85
C ILE A 68 23.92 0.52 7.81
N SER A 69 24.14 1.31 8.85
CA SER A 69 25.10 0.97 9.89
C SER A 69 24.59 -0.15 10.81
N SER A 70 25.49 -0.88 11.46
CA SER A 70 25.13 -1.96 12.39
C SER A 70 24.25 -1.49 13.56
N GLU A 71 24.36 -0.22 13.96
CA GLU A 71 23.56 0.39 15.01
C GLU A 71 22.11 0.67 14.56
N GLU A 72 21.91 0.90 13.26
CA GLU A 72 20.60 1.18 12.67
C GLU A 72 19.84 -0.10 12.27
N LEU A 73 20.55 -1.21 12.04
CA LEU A 73 19.95 -2.49 11.64
C LEU A 73 18.78 -2.94 12.54
N PRO A 74 18.88 -2.89 13.89
CA PRO A 74 17.76 -3.29 14.74
C PRO A 74 16.49 -2.46 14.49
N TRP A 75 16.63 -1.14 14.34
CA TRP A 75 15.51 -0.25 14.05
C TRP A 75 14.92 -0.53 12.66
N VAL A 76 15.77 -0.73 11.65
CA VAL A 76 15.33 -1.06 10.28
C VAL A 76 14.52 -2.35 10.28
N PHE A 77 15.03 -3.42 10.91
CA PHE A 77 14.32 -4.70 10.96
C PHE A 77 12.99 -4.59 11.70
N GLN A 78 12.96 -3.91 12.84
CA GLN A 78 11.71 -3.67 13.57
C GLN A 78 10.70 -2.93 12.69
N LYS A 79 11.12 -1.87 11.98
CA LYS A 79 10.22 -1.09 11.14
C LYS A 79 9.70 -1.85 9.94
N LEU A 80 10.51 -2.71 9.34
CA LEU A 80 10.04 -3.57 8.24
C LEU A 80 9.01 -4.60 8.71
N ASP A 81 9.18 -5.16 9.91
CA ASP A 81 8.19 -6.08 10.50
C ASP A 81 6.86 -5.37 10.83
N GLU A 82 6.94 -4.15 11.39
CA GLU A 82 5.76 -3.31 11.64
C GLU A 82 5.05 -2.95 10.32
N ILE A 83 5.80 -2.57 9.27
CA ILE A 83 5.26 -2.29 7.93
C ILE A 83 4.54 -3.52 7.37
N LEU A 84 5.15 -4.71 7.46
CA LEU A 84 4.55 -5.95 6.97
C LEU A 84 3.26 -6.28 7.72
N THR A 85 3.25 -6.10 9.03
CA THR A 85 2.06 -6.29 9.86
C THR A 85 0.93 -5.33 9.43
N ARG A 86 1.24 -4.05 9.22
CA ARG A 86 0.29 -3.06 8.71
C ARG A 86 -0.23 -3.42 7.32
N GLU A 87 0.64 -3.84 6.41
CA GLU A 87 0.24 -4.26 5.06
C GLU A 87 -0.73 -5.44 5.07
N ASN A 88 -0.52 -6.41 5.95
CA ASN A 88 -1.44 -7.54 6.09
C ASN A 88 -2.84 -7.09 6.55
N ILE A 89 -2.90 -6.16 7.50
CA ILE A 89 -4.17 -5.60 8.00
C ILE A 89 -4.87 -4.79 6.90
N ILE A 90 -4.14 -3.90 6.22
CA ILE A 90 -4.67 -3.07 5.14
C ILE A 90 -5.18 -3.97 4.01
N THR A 91 -4.39 -4.93 3.56
CA THR A 91 -4.78 -5.86 2.50
C THR A 91 -6.03 -6.64 2.87
N GLY A 92 -6.10 -7.19 4.08
CA GLY A 92 -7.30 -7.90 4.54
C GLY A 92 -8.53 -7.01 4.67
N THR A 93 -8.34 -5.71 4.96
CA THR A 93 -9.44 -4.73 4.98
C THR A 93 -9.93 -4.45 3.57
N ILE A 94 -9.01 -4.25 2.63
CA ILE A 94 -9.33 -4.03 1.21
C ILE A 94 -10.09 -5.21 0.62
N GLU A 95 -9.62 -6.44 0.86
CA GLU A 95 -10.29 -7.65 0.39
C GLU A 95 -11.74 -7.72 0.87
N LYS A 96 -11.98 -7.52 2.16
CA LYS A 96 -13.34 -7.49 2.73
C LYS A 96 -14.22 -6.40 2.12
N VAL A 97 -13.66 -5.22 1.89
CA VAL A 97 -14.42 -4.13 1.26
C VAL A 97 -14.79 -4.50 -0.17
N LEU A 98 -13.86 -5.05 -0.95
CA LEU A 98 -14.15 -5.50 -2.31
C LEU A 98 -15.20 -6.63 -2.34
N ASP A 99 -15.13 -7.56 -1.40
CA ASP A 99 -16.14 -8.62 -1.26
C ASP A 99 -17.53 -8.02 -1.02
N ILE A 100 -17.66 -7.06 -0.08
CA ILE A 100 -18.92 -6.34 0.17
C ILE A 100 -19.43 -5.65 -1.10
N PHE A 101 -18.56 -4.98 -1.85
CA PHE A 101 -18.97 -4.31 -3.09
C PHE A 101 -19.40 -5.30 -4.16
N SER A 102 -18.75 -6.47 -4.24
CA SER A 102 -19.12 -7.52 -5.20
C SER A 102 -20.50 -8.13 -4.90
N GLU A 103 -20.91 -8.14 -3.63
CA GLU A 103 -22.25 -8.57 -3.22
C GLU A 103 -23.32 -7.48 -3.38
N ALA A 104 -22.94 -6.21 -3.16
CA ALA A 104 -23.87 -5.08 -3.11
C ALA A 104 -24.15 -4.43 -4.47
N PHE A 105 -23.30 -4.63 -5.48
CA PHE A 105 -23.38 -3.97 -6.78
C PHE A 105 -23.26 -4.98 -7.94
N LEU A 106 -23.94 -4.72 -9.06
CA LEU A 106 -23.86 -5.56 -10.25
C LEU A 106 -22.47 -5.43 -10.91
N GLU A 107 -21.92 -6.53 -11.44
CA GLU A 107 -20.58 -6.53 -12.08
C GLU A 107 -20.45 -5.51 -13.22
N GLU A 108 -21.55 -5.22 -13.92
CA GLU A 108 -21.62 -4.26 -15.02
C GLU A 108 -21.43 -2.82 -14.55
N ASP A 109 -21.78 -2.51 -13.29
CA ASP A 109 -21.67 -1.18 -12.70
C ASP A 109 -20.25 -0.87 -12.21
N LEU A 110 -19.38 -1.87 -12.05
CA LEU A 110 -18.07 -1.74 -11.38
C LEU A 110 -16.94 -2.47 -12.12
N ARG A 111 -16.69 -2.13 -13.40
CA ARG A 111 -15.46 -2.54 -14.11
C ARG A 111 -14.18 -2.29 -13.28
N GLU A 112 -14.16 -1.21 -12.51
CA GLU A 112 -13.06 -0.82 -11.62
C GLU A 112 -12.81 -1.85 -10.49
N LEU A 113 -13.83 -2.60 -10.07
CA LEU A 113 -13.72 -3.66 -9.04
C LEU A 113 -12.89 -4.84 -9.56
N LYS A 114 -13.11 -5.27 -10.81
CA LYS A 114 -12.31 -6.34 -11.45
C LYS A 114 -10.85 -5.92 -11.60
N GLU A 115 -10.61 -4.68 -12.02
CA GLU A 115 -9.25 -4.15 -12.19
C GLU A 115 -8.52 -4.01 -10.83
N THR A 116 -9.23 -3.57 -9.78
CA THR A 116 -8.66 -3.44 -8.43
C THR A 116 -8.38 -4.80 -7.78
N GLY A 117 -9.32 -5.74 -7.88
CA GLY A 117 -9.15 -7.10 -7.38
C GLY A 117 -7.99 -7.85 -8.04
N ALA A 118 -7.74 -7.62 -9.34
CA ALA A 118 -6.60 -8.20 -10.05
C ALA A 118 -5.26 -7.69 -9.48
N LEU A 119 -5.15 -6.40 -9.16
CA LEU A 119 -3.92 -5.82 -8.58
C LEU A 119 -3.56 -6.45 -7.23
N ILE A 120 -4.55 -6.72 -6.38
CA ILE A 120 -4.33 -7.35 -5.07
C ILE A 120 -3.85 -8.81 -5.22
N LYS A 121 -4.42 -9.55 -6.18
CA LYS A 121 -4.01 -10.93 -6.45
C LYS A 121 -2.59 -11.02 -7.01
N GLU A 122 -2.15 -10.04 -7.79
CA GLU A 122 -0.76 -9.93 -8.25
C GLU A 122 0.21 -9.62 -7.09
N ASP A 123 -0.21 -8.81 -6.11
CA ASP A 123 0.63 -8.45 -4.96
C ASP A 123 0.89 -9.65 -4.03
N LYS A 124 -0.01 -10.65 -3.95
CA LYS A 124 0.22 -11.90 -3.21
C LYS A 124 1.45 -12.69 -3.68
N ILE A 125 1.93 -12.46 -4.90
CA ILE A 125 3.13 -13.13 -5.46
C ILE A 125 4.43 -12.51 -4.92
N ILE A 126 4.38 -11.28 -4.39
CA ILE A 126 5.58 -10.59 -3.90
C ILE A 126 5.93 -10.99 -2.46
N TYR A 127 4.96 -11.55 -1.72
CA TYR A 127 5.05 -11.91 -0.30
C TYR A 127 5.38 -13.39 -0.02
N HIS A 128 5.68 -14.19 -1.05
CA HIS A 128 6.08 -15.59 -0.94
C HIS A 128 7.41 -15.85 -1.64
#